data_AF-A0A9D9LRV6-F1
#
_entry.id   AF-A0A9D9LRV6-F1
#
_cell.length_a   1.000
_cell.length_b   1.000
_cell.length_c   1.000
_cell.angle_alpha   90.00
_cell.angle_beta   90.00
_cell.angle_gamma   90.00
#
_symmetry.space_group_name_H-M   'P 1'
#
loop_
_entity.id
_entity.type
_entity.pdbx_description
1 polymer ?
#
loop_
_entity_poly.entity_id
_entity_poly.type
_entity_poly.pdbx_seq_one_letter_code
_entity_poly.pdbx_strand_id
1 'polypeptide(L)'
;MKRALFHIFTFVVLALGLTACIDGPDEVDEVIGEGASRLTLGVEFRPMASQLTRTAGDAIKNIEKLHVVVYEEDGTLFGLYPISTFKTDEPASPKNPNTDPAYFAESSTCRATFTMVDPIPFGKYRFYVVANYTPTEDQVQSEDDLRNISLTWNASNVAENNAMFGFFTTTFDVPTINELRDKAPLLTINKAQMSLYAWVRRAASKVTVAFDGTNLYENIYIYIHTVQIKDIPTNCLLGAANTPDAADELIADGEVIYHRAEGSTTQTEGLRVTKGIPTGILYPNGTTAVDNKAVHSETANALYFFENMQGTSDDNDKHQYKNYDSKDNKPYGS
;
A
#
# COMPACT_ATOMS: atom_id res chain seq x y z
N MET A 1 -79.41 -9.00 -13.62
CA MET A 1 -78.43 -8.01 -13.09
C MET A 1 -77.74 -8.44 -11.78
N LYS A 2 -77.46 -9.74 -11.55
CA LYS A 2 -76.64 -10.19 -10.40
C LYS A 2 -75.48 -11.11 -10.79
N ARG A 3 -75.38 -11.51 -12.06
CA ARG A 3 -74.26 -12.32 -12.61
C ARG A 3 -73.19 -11.49 -13.35
N ALA A 4 -73.52 -10.26 -13.75
CA ALA A 4 -72.55 -9.36 -14.40
C ALA A 4 -71.66 -8.59 -13.40
N LEU A 5 -72.15 -8.32 -12.18
CA LEU A 5 -71.32 -7.68 -11.13
C LEU A 5 -70.28 -8.62 -10.52
N PHE A 6 -70.56 -9.93 -10.47
CA PHE A 6 -69.59 -10.90 -9.94
C PHE A 6 -68.39 -11.08 -10.87
N HIS A 7 -68.57 -10.99 -12.18
CA HIS A 7 -67.44 -11.09 -13.13
C HIS A 7 -66.61 -9.81 -13.22
N ILE A 8 -67.17 -8.65 -12.88
CA ILE A 8 -66.41 -7.39 -12.81
C ILE A 8 -65.55 -7.35 -11.53
N PHE A 9 -66.06 -7.88 -10.41
CA PHE A 9 -65.29 -7.90 -9.16
C PHE A 9 -64.17 -8.95 -9.18
N THR A 10 -64.34 -10.09 -9.86
CA THR A 10 -63.28 -11.10 -10.01
C THR A 10 -62.18 -10.68 -10.99
N PHE A 11 -62.48 -9.81 -11.97
CA PHE A 11 -61.46 -9.28 -12.89
C PHE A 11 -60.60 -8.16 -12.28
N VAL A 12 -61.14 -7.39 -11.33
CA VAL A 12 -60.40 -6.31 -10.64
C VAL A 12 -59.44 -6.85 -9.57
N VAL A 13 -59.73 -8.02 -8.98
CA VAL A 13 -58.83 -8.66 -8.01
C VAL A 13 -57.71 -9.46 -8.70
N LEU A 14 -57.89 -9.89 -9.96
CA LEU A 14 -56.85 -10.57 -10.74
C LEU A 14 -55.86 -9.59 -11.42
N ALA A 15 -56.17 -8.29 -11.45
CA ALA A 15 -55.31 -7.25 -12.03
C ALA A 15 -54.40 -6.54 -10.99
N LEU A 16 -54.46 -6.91 -9.71
CA LEU A 16 -53.65 -6.33 -8.62
C LEU A 16 -52.67 -7.33 -7.98
N GLY A 17 -52.36 -8.43 -8.67
CA GLY A 17 -51.61 -9.58 -8.12
C GLY A 17 -50.22 -9.83 -8.69
N LEU A 18 -49.58 -8.87 -9.36
CA LEU A 18 -48.19 -9.00 -9.83
C LEU A 18 -47.32 -7.84 -9.32
N THR A 19 -47.18 -7.75 -8.00
CA THR A 19 -45.98 -7.19 -7.35
C THR A 19 -45.49 -8.20 -6.32
N ALA A 20 -45.14 -9.39 -6.80
CA ALA A 20 -44.36 -10.35 -6.04
C ALA A 20 -42.93 -10.30 -6.58
N CYS A 21 -41.99 -9.96 -5.68
CA CYS A 21 -40.54 -10.06 -5.78
C CYS A 21 -39.96 -10.49 -7.14
N ILE A 22 -39.53 -9.51 -7.93
CA ILE A 22 -38.28 -9.67 -8.68
C ILE A 22 -37.23 -8.92 -7.86
N ASP A 23 -36.48 -9.72 -7.09
CA ASP A 23 -35.19 -9.36 -6.53
C ASP A 23 -34.19 -9.76 -7.63
N GLY A 24 -33.96 -8.83 -8.53
CA GLY A 24 -32.96 -8.89 -9.59
C GLY A 24 -32.43 -7.48 -9.74
N PRO A 25 -31.09 -7.26 -9.70
CA PRO A 25 -30.55 -5.92 -9.88
C PRO A 25 -30.75 -5.53 -11.34
N ASP A 26 -31.91 -4.95 -11.64
CA ASP A 26 -32.04 -4.11 -12.81
C ASP A 26 -31.14 -2.91 -12.56
N GLU A 27 -29.96 -2.89 -13.20
CA GLU A 27 -29.19 -1.68 -13.42
C GLU A 27 -30.09 -0.72 -14.20
N VAL A 28 -30.91 0.05 -13.48
CA VAL A 28 -31.51 1.25 -14.03
C VAL A 28 -30.33 2.17 -14.28
N ASP A 29 -29.95 2.33 -15.54
CA ASP A 29 -29.00 3.36 -15.96
C ASP A 29 -29.43 4.68 -15.30
N GLU A 30 -28.70 5.11 -14.27
CA GLU A 30 -28.95 6.38 -13.62
C GLU A 30 -28.80 7.46 -14.71
N VAL A 31 -29.91 8.08 -15.11
CA VAL A 31 -29.89 9.14 -16.11
C VAL A 31 -29.02 10.27 -15.59
N ILE A 32 -27.81 10.40 -16.15
CA ILE A 32 -26.87 11.47 -15.83
C ILE A 32 -27.43 12.75 -16.46
N GLY A 33 -28.01 13.62 -15.63
CA GLY A 33 -28.46 14.94 -16.08
C GLY A 33 -27.30 15.90 -16.34
N GLU A 34 -27.60 17.09 -16.85
CA GLU A 34 -26.62 18.17 -16.92
C GLU A 34 -26.33 18.74 -15.53
N GLY A 35 -25.05 18.94 -15.21
CA GLY A 35 -24.63 19.50 -13.93
C GLY A 35 -23.14 19.34 -13.71
N ALA A 36 -22.66 19.84 -12.57
CA ALA A 36 -21.29 19.64 -12.11
C ALA A 36 -21.27 19.37 -10.60
N SER A 37 -20.31 18.57 -10.17
CA SER A 37 -20.11 18.15 -8.80
C SER A 37 -18.92 18.84 -8.16
N ARG A 38 -19.09 19.34 -6.94
CA ARG A 38 -17.98 19.71 -6.07
C ARG A 38 -17.59 18.47 -5.26
N LEU A 39 -16.44 17.89 -5.59
CA LEU A 39 -15.95 16.66 -4.97
C LEU A 39 -15.14 16.99 -3.71
N THR A 40 -15.50 16.34 -2.60
CA THR A 40 -14.65 16.25 -1.40
C THR A 40 -13.95 14.90 -1.41
N LEU A 41 -12.62 14.90 -1.27
CA LEU A 41 -11.79 13.72 -1.41
C LEU A 41 -11.05 13.44 -0.10
N GLY A 42 -11.12 12.19 0.35
CA GLY A 42 -10.33 11.66 1.44
C GLY A 42 -9.30 10.67 0.89
N VAL A 43 -8.02 10.87 1.20
CA VAL A 43 -6.92 9.98 0.82
C VAL A 43 -6.30 9.46 2.09
N GLU A 44 -6.35 8.15 2.31
CA GLU A 44 -5.77 7.52 3.49
C GLU A 44 -4.65 6.56 3.08
N PHE A 45 -3.52 6.66 3.76
CA PHE A 45 -2.45 5.70 3.58
C PHE A 45 -2.92 4.31 4.02
N ARG A 46 -2.81 3.30 3.13
CA ARG A 46 -3.13 1.92 3.49
C ARG A 46 -1.96 1.30 4.25
N PRO A 47 -2.15 0.93 5.52
CA PRO A 47 -1.09 0.32 6.30
C PRO A 47 -0.62 -0.99 5.66
N MET A 48 0.68 -1.28 5.77
CA MET A 48 1.24 -2.49 5.18
C MET A 48 0.79 -3.71 6.00
N ALA A 49 0.55 -4.84 5.33
CA ALA A 49 0.24 -6.10 6.01
C ALA A 49 1.44 -6.53 6.88
N SER A 50 1.15 -6.91 8.12
CA SER A 50 2.08 -7.43 9.11
C SER A 50 2.13 -8.96 9.03
N GLN A 51 3.32 -9.56 8.97
CA GLN A 51 3.47 -11.00 9.26
C GLN A 51 3.83 -11.27 10.74
N LEU A 52 4.23 -10.25 11.51
CA LEU A 52 4.51 -10.29 12.95
C LEU A 52 4.50 -8.83 13.45
N THR A 53 3.74 -8.48 14.48
CA THR A 53 3.50 -7.09 14.99
C THR A 53 4.67 -6.10 14.80
N ARG A 54 4.42 -4.97 14.10
CA ARG A 54 5.43 -4.04 13.52
C ARG A 54 5.11 -2.56 13.85
N THR A 55 6.07 -1.61 13.81
CA THR A 55 6.07 -0.44 12.85
C THR A 55 7.38 0.33 12.68
N ALA A 56 7.40 1.69 12.63
CA ALA A 56 8.34 2.78 12.25
C ALA A 56 9.88 2.61 12.04
N GLY A 57 10.26 2.85 10.79
CA GLY A 57 10.84 4.16 10.55
C GLY A 57 9.76 5.04 9.94
N ASP A 58 9.66 6.26 10.42
CA ASP A 58 8.68 7.30 10.07
C ASP A 58 9.02 8.05 8.77
N ALA A 59 10.22 7.79 8.22
CA ALA A 59 10.79 8.50 7.07
C ALA A 59 9.87 8.59 5.84
N ILE A 60 8.96 7.63 5.63
CA ILE A 60 8.09 7.58 4.44
C ILE A 60 6.59 7.59 4.78
N LYS A 61 6.21 7.96 6.01
CA LYS A 61 4.81 7.85 6.48
C LYS A 61 3.90 8.97 5.94
N ASN A 62 4.44 10.17 5.79
CA ASN A 62 3.65 11.39 5.61
C ASN A 62 3.19 11.59 4.15
N ILE A 63 2.05 12.25 3.99
CA ILE A 63 1.57 12.79 2.72
C ILE A 63 1.91 14.28 2.69
N GLU A 64 2.84 14.66 1.82
CA GLU A 64 3.36 16.02 1.69
C GLU A 64 2.88 16.71 0.41
N LYS A 65 2.67 15.92 -0.65
CA LYS A 65 2.18 16.39 -1.96
C LYS A 65 1.11 15.45 -2.46
N LEU A 66 0.11 15.99 -3.16
CA LEU A 66 -0.97 15.21 -3.76
C LEU A 66 -1.28 15.72 -5.17
N HIS A 67 -1.48 14.77 -6.09
CA HIS A 67 -2.01 15.01 -7.42
C HIS A 67 -3.19 14.07 -7.65
N VAL A 68 -4.28 14.60 -8.18
CA VAL A 68 -5.42 13.80 -8.65
C VAL A 68 -5.37 13.73 -10.16
N VAL A 69 -5.47 12.53 -10.71
CA VAL A 69 -5.53 12.29 -12.16
C VAL A 69 -6.89 11.72 -12.48
N VAL A 70 -7.58 12.31 -13.45
CA VAL A 70 -8.94 11.92 -13.83
C VAL A 70 -8.94 11.50 -15.28
N TYR A 71 -9.53 10.35 -15.57
CA TYR A 71 -9.77 9.85 -16.92
C TYR A 71 -11.26 9.74 -17.20
N GLU A 72 -11.66 9.99 -18.44
CA GLU A 72 -13.02 9.73 -18.91
C GLU A 72 -13.31 8.23 -19.05
N GLU A 73 -14.55 7.87 -19.35
CA GLU A 73 -14.98 6.48 -19.53
C GLU A 73 -14.16 5.74 -20.60
N ASP A 74 -13.78 6.43 -21.68
CA ASP A 74 -12.97 5.91 -22.78
C ASP A 74 -11.46 5.80 -22.48
N GLY A 75 -11.02 6.27 -21.31
CA GLY A 75 -9.64 6.23 -20.85
C GLY A 75 -8.79 7.44 -21.26
N THR A 76 -9.38 8.44 -21.91
CA THR A 76 -8.67 9.70 -22.21
C THR A 76 -8.47 10.54 -20.95
N LEU A 77 -7.36 11.27 -20.90
CA LEU A 77 -7.06 12.17 -19.78
C LEU A 77 -8.07 13.33 -19.74
N PHE A 78 -8.87 13.37 -18.69
CA PHE A 78 -9.76 14.51 -18.39
C PHE A 78 -8.96 15.66 -17.75
N GLY A 79 -8.07 15.34 -16.80
CA GLY A 79 -7.25 16.36 -16.16
C GLY A 79 -6.28 15.85 -15.11
N LEU A 80 -5.22 16.63 -14.90
CA LEU A 80 -4.22 16.48 -13.85
C LEU A 80 -4.32 17.67 -12.87
N TYR A 81 -4.62 17.37 -11.61
CA TYR A 81 -4.92 18.38 -10.59
C TYR A 81 -3.88 18.34 -9.46
N PRO A 82 -2.92 19.28 -9.41
CA PRO A 82 -2.06 19.44 -8.25
C PRO A 82 -2.85 20.00 -7.06
N ILE A 83 -2.73 19.35 -5.90
CA ILE A 83 -3.46 19.72 -4.69
C ILE A 83 -2.51 20.50 -3.76
N SER A 84 -2.68 21.82 -3.75
CA SER A 84 -1.83 22.73 -2.97
C SER A 84 -2.24 22.87 -1.50
N THR A 85 -3.45 22.44 -1.13
CA THR A 85 -3.96 22.60 0.24
C THR A 85 -4.89 21.45 0.60
N PHE A 86 -4.53 20.74 1.66
CA PHE A 86 -5.33 19.67 2.25
C PHE A 86 -5.15 19.70 3.77
N LYS A 87 -6.09 19.11 4.49
CA LYS A 87 -6.00 18.91 5.94
C LYS A 87 -5.50 17.51 6.20
N THR A 88 -4.57 17.36 7.13
CA THR A 88 -4.09 16.05 7.58
C THR A 88 -4.59 15.72 8.97
N ASP A 89 -4.99 14.48 9.18
CA ASP A 89 -5.16 13.87 10.50
C ASP A 89 -4.54 12.46 10.53
N GLU A 90 -4.47 11.87 11.73
CA GLU A 90 -3.94 10.52 11.94
C GLU A 90 -5.00 9.63 12.62
N PRO A 91 -6.03 9.18 11.89
CA PRO A 91 -6.95 8.18 12.42
C PRO A 91 -6.20 6.89 12.81
N ALA A 92 -6.75 6.17 13.79
CA ALA A 92 -6.28 4.83 14.09
C ALA A 92 -6.51 3.92 12.87
N SER A 93 -5.53 3.07 12.56
CA SER A 93 -5.63 2.14 11.45
C SER A 93 -6.89 1.27 11.58
N PRO A 94 -7.58 0.98 10.47
CA PRO A 94 -8.81 0.21 10.50
C PRO A 94 -8.56 -1.18 11.10
N LYS A 95 -9.49 -1.66 11.93
CA LYS A 95 -9.46 -3.04 12.45
C LYS A 95 -10.22 -3.92 11.47
N ASN A 96 -9.58 -4.95 10.90
CA ASN A 96 -10.30 -5.94 10.13
C ASN A 96 -11.10 -6.85 11.09
N PRO A 97 -12.45 -6.94 10.97
CA PRO A 97 -13.26 -7.77 11.86
C PRO A 97 -13.07 -9.29 11.66
N ASN A 98 -12.42 -9.72 10.57
CA ASN A 98 -12.31 -11.13 10.19
C ASN A 98 -10.92 -11.78 10.43
N THR A 99 -9.96 -11.04 10.99
CA THR A 99 -8.63 -11.57 11.34
C THR A 99 -8.12 -10.98 12.66
N ASP A 100 -7.34 -11.76 13.40
CA ASP A 100 -6.64 -11.41 14.67
C ASP A 100 -6.18 -9.93 14.72
N PRO A 101 -6.32 -9.19 15.85
CA PRO A 101 -6.22 -7.72 15.93
C PRO A 101 -4.85 -7.07 15.61
N ALA A 102 -3.92 -7.79 14.97
CA ALA A 102 -2.54 -7.36 14.69
C ALA A 102 -2.15 -7.39 13.20
N TYR A 103 -3.09 -7.12 12.28
CA TYR A 103 -2.84 -7.26 10.84
C TYR A 103 -2.03 -6.11 10.21
N PHE A 104 -2.14 -4.89 10.74
CA PHE A 104 -1.50 -3.72 10.14
C PHE A 104 -0.22 -3.36 10.86
N ALA A 105 0.81 -3.02 10.08
CA ALA A 105 2.04 -2.51 10.65
C ALA A 105 1.72 -1.20 11.40
N GLU A 106 1.18 -0.18 10.74
CA GLU A 106 1.02 1.13 11.40
C GLU A 106 -0.18 1.17 12.34
N SER A 107 -0.03 1.76 13.54
CA SER A 107 -1.13 1.97 14.51
C SER A 107 -2.04 3.15 14.14
N SER A 108 -1.52 4.14 13.42
CA SER A 108 -2.26 5.22 12.77
C SER A 108 -1.79 5.44 11.34
N THR A 109 -2.70 5.91 10.48
CA THR A 109 -2.45 6.19 9.07
C THR A 109 -2.57 7.69 8.83
N CYS A 110 -1.69 8.27 8.01
CA CYS A 110 -1.89 9.66 7.58
C CYS A 110 -3.09 9.69 6.64
N ARG A 111 -4.07 10.55 6.95
CA ARG A 111 -5.20 10.83 6.08
C ARG A 111 -5.19 12.30 5.68
N ALA A 112 -5.31 12.54 4.39
CA ALA A 112 -5.44 13.86 3.78
C ALA A 112 -6.87 14.07 3.27
N THR A 113 -7.49 15.20 3.60
CA THR A 113 -8.82 15.58 3.12
C THR A 113 -8.78 16.94 2.42
N PHE A 114 -9.36 17.03 1.23
CA PHE A 114 -9.46 18.27 0.46
C PHE A 114 -10.74 18.29 -0.39
N THR A 115 -11.02 19.43 -1.02
CA THR A 115 -12.12 19.60 -1.97
C THR A 115 -11.54 20.11 -3.27
N MET A 116 -11.94 19.55 -4.42
CA MET A 116 -11.52 20.07 -5.71
C MET A 116 -11.98 21.51 -5.87
N VAL A 117 -11.08 22.37 -6.35
CA VAL A 117 -11.37 23.78 -6.61
C VAL A 117 -12.36 23.90 -7.76
N ASP A 118 -12.06 23.20 -8.85
CA ASP A 118 -12.90 23.17 -10.04
C ASP A 118 -13.93 22.04 -9.96
N PRO A 119 -15.24 22.34 -10.17
CA PRO A 119 -16.26 21.31 -10.24
C PRO A 119 -16.05 20.37 -11.43
N ILE A 120 -16.32 19.07 -11.23
CA ILE A 120 -16.27 18.05 -12.28
C ILE A 120 -17.67 17.90 -12.89
N PRO A 121 -17.86 18.03 -14.21
CA PRO A 121 -19.16 17.81 -14.85
C PRO A 121 -19.75 16.44 -14.51
N PHE A 122 -21.07 16.33 -14.48
CA PHE A 122 -21.71 15.03 -14.31
C PHE A 122 -21.33 14.10 -15.47
N GLY A 123 -21.01 12.86 -15.14
CA GLY A 123 -20.41 11.91 -16.09
C GLY A 123 -19.83 10.69 -15.38
N LYS A 124 -19.17 9.83 -16.16
CA LYS A 124 -18.49 8.65 -15.66
C LYS A 124 -16.98 8.83 -15.80
N TYR A 125 -16.24 8.63 -14.71
CA TYR A 125 -14.80 8.89 -14.67
C TYR A 125 -14.06 7.86 -13.83
N ARG A 126 -12.76 7.71 -14.09
CA ARG A 126 -11.81 7.00 -13.25
C ARG A 126 -10.91 8.01 -12.55
N PHE A 127 -10.82 7.92 -11.22
CA PHE A 127 -10.06 8.87 -10.41
C PHE A 127 -8.88 8.16 -9.75
N TYR A 128 -7.68 8.65 -10.01
CA TYR A 128 -6.43 8.21 -9.40
C TYR A 128 -5.84 9.28 -8.50
N VAL A 129 -4.99 8.86 -7.57
CA VAL A 129 -4.22 9.74 -6.70
C VAL A 129 -2.76 9.33 -6.67
N VAL A 130 -1.89 10.33 -6.77
CA VAL A 130 -0.45 10.21 -6.59
C VAL A 130 -0.05 11.07 -5.40
N ALA A 131 0.59 10.47 -4.41
CA ALA A 131 1.16 11.18 -3.26
C ALA A 131 2.69 11.22 -3.35
N ASN A 132 3.28 12.33 -2.90
CA ASN A 132 4.73 12.54 -2.80
C ASN A 132 5.54 12.38 -4.10
N TYR A 133 4.88 12.33 -5.24
CA TYR A 133 5.47 12.43 -6.57
C TYR A 133 4.71 13.49 -7.37
N THR A 134 5.40 14.16 -8.30
CA THR A 134 4.83 15.20 -9.15
C THR A 134 4.83 14.70 -10.60
N PRO A 135 3.75 14.04 -11.04
CA PRO A 135 3.65 13.59 -12.42
C PRO A 135 3.52 14.79 -13.35
N THR A 136 4.09 14.65 -14.55
CA THR A 136 3.93 15.60 -15.64
C THR A 136 2.77 15.19 -16.55
N GLU A 137 2.23 16.12 -17.36
CA GLU A 137 1.09 15.80 -18.24
C GLU A 137 1.39 14.68 -19.24
N ASP A 138 2.61 14.64 -19.80
CA ASP A 138 3.07 13.60 -20.72
C ASP A 138 3.16 12.21 -20.06
N GLN A 139 3.33 12.15 -18.75
CA GLN A 139 3.37 10.90 -17.99
C GLN A 139 1.99 10.32 -17.66
N VAL A 140 0.91 11.05 -17.93
CA VAL A 140 -0.45 10.69 -17.50
C VAL A 140 -1.48 10.71 -18.63
N GLN A 141 -1.03 10.57 -19.89
CA GLN A 141 -1.92 10.59 -21.05
C GLN A 141 -2.92 9.42 -21.06
N SER A 142 -2.54 8.29 -20.46
CA SER A 142 -3.41 7.14 -20.24
C SER A 142 -3.21 6.54 -18.84
N GLU A 143 -4.18 5.73 -18.40
CA GLU A 143 -4.06 4.97 -17.14
C GLU A 143 -2.81 4.09 -17.10
N ASP A 144 -2.44 3.52 -18.25
CA ASP A 144 -1.25 2.67 -18.35
C ASP A 144 0.03 3.52 -18.28
N ASP A 145 0.08 4.71 -18.89
CA ASP A 145 1.23 5.62 -18.75
C ASP A 145 1.43 6.03 -17.28
N LEU A 146 0.35 6.43 -16.60
CA LEU A 146 0.38 6.80 -15.18
C LEU A 146 0.88 5.65 -14.30
N ARG A 147 0.36 4.43 -14.49
CA ARG A 147 0.74 3.27 -13.68
C ARG A 147 2.17 2.82 -13.94
N ASN A 148 2.70 3.05 -15.14
CA ASN A 148 4.06 2.69 -15.55
C ASN A 148 5.08 3.82 -15.38
N ILE A 149 4.75 4.91 -14.67
CA ILE A 149 5.76 5.91 -14.28
C ILE A 149 6.87 5.21 -13.47
N SER A 150 8.10 5.29 -13.98
CA SER A 150 9.28 4.72 -13.33
C SER A 150 9.84 5.65 -12.28
N LEU A 151 9.87 5.19 -11.03
CA LEU A 151 10.48 5.84 -9.89
C LEU A 151 11.89 5.30 -9.70
N THR A 152 12.88 6.16 -9.50
CA THR A 152 14.28 5.76 -9.28
C THR A 152 14.67 5.84 -7.81
N TRP A 153 15.41 4.84 -7.34
CA TRP A 153 15.78 4.71 -5.93
C TRP A 153 16.79 5.78 -5.52
N ASN A 154 16.42 6.59 -4.53
CA ASN A 154 17.34 7.56 -3.93
C ASN A 154 18.07 6.94 -2.73
N ALA A 155 19.27 6.42 -2.97
CA ALA A 155 20.11 5.85 -1.91
C ALA A 155 20.71 6.89 -0.96
N SER A 156 20.82 8.15 -1.39
CA SER A 156 21.38 9.24 -0.57
C SER A 156 20.36 9.82 0.41
N ASN A 157 19.07 9.72 0.08
CA ASN A 157 17.98 10.17 0.94
C ASN A 157 16.81 9.19 0.88
N VAL A 158 16.82 8.20 1.79
CA VAL A 158 15.81 7.15 1.83
C VAL A 158 14.40 7.70 2.04
N ALA A 159 14.25 8.81 2.77
CA ALA A 159 12.96 9.45 3.03
C ALA A 159 12.26 9.98 1.76
N GLU A 160 13.00 10.25 0.68
CA GLU A 160 12.43 10.70 -0.60
C GLU A 160 11.81 9.55 -1.41
N ASN A 161 12.02 8.29 -1.02
CA ASN A 161 11.39 7.12 -1.66
C ASN A 161 9.96 6.89 -1.13
N ASN A 162 9.22 7.95 -0.83
CA ASN A 162 7.92 7.93 -0.15
C ASN A 162 6.72 8.14 -1.09
N ALA A 163 6.92 8.02 -2.40
CA ALA A 163 5.85 8.09 -3.40
C ALA A 163 4.77 7.03 -3.11
N MET A 164 3.50 7.43 -3.26
CA MET A 164 2.35 6.56 -3.06
C MET A 164 1.36 6.67 -4.21
N PHE A 165 0.61 5.60 -4.44
CA PHE A 165 -0.35 5.49 -5.53
C PHE A 165 -1.63 4.80 -5.07
N GLY A 166 -2.76 5.22 -5.62
CA GLY A 166 -4.05 4.59 -5.38
C GLY A 166 -5.12 5.17 -6.30
N PHE A 167 -6.36 4.73 -6.09
CA PHE A 167 -7.52 5.23 -6.81
C PHE A 167 -8.69 5.47 -5.87
N PHE A 168 -9.63 6.30 -6.31
CA PHE A 168 -10.80 6.67 -5.54
C PHE A 168 -11.98 5.71 -5.78
N THR A 169 -12.78 5.55 -4.74
CA THR A 169 -14.03 4.80 -4.68
C THR A 169 -15.09 5.65 -3.98
N THR A 170 -16.36 5.25 -4.08
CA THR A 170 -17.47 5.90 -3.35
C THR A 170 -17.67 5.33 -1.94
N THR A 171 -17.12 4.15 -1.66
CA THR A 171 -17.15 3.52 -0.33
C THR A 171 -15.78 3.58 0.33
N PHE A 172 -15.76 3.59 1.66
CA PHE A 172 -14.55 3.57 2.48
C PHE A 172 -14.24 2.13 2.95
N ASP A 173 -14.33 1.15 2.05
CA ASP A 173 -13.95 -0.22 2.37
C ASP A 173 -12.43 -0.36 2.25
N VAL A 174 -11.81 -1.18 3.12
CA VAL A 174 -10.36 -1.41 3.05
C VAL A 174 -10.08 -2.44 1.96
N PRO A 175 -9.47 -2.06 0.83
CA PRO A 175 -9.19 -3.00 -0.25
C PRO A 175 -8.10 -3.98 0.17
N THR A 176 -8.11 -5.16 -0.40
CA THR A 176 -6.99 -6.09 -0.46
C THR A 176 -5.82 -5.48 -1.24
N ILE A 177 -4.62 -6.07 -1.12
CA ILE A 177 -3.46 -5.61 -1.88
C ILE A 177 -3.65 -5.81 -3.39
N ASN A 178 -4.45 -6.81 -3.78
CA ASN A 178 -4.71 -7.13 -5.18
C ASN A 178 -5.71 -6.15 -5.79
N GLU A 179 -6.76 -5.79 -5.06
CA GLU A 179 -7.74 -4.79 -5.53
C GLU A 179 -7.09 -3.42 -5.78
N LEU A 180 -6.08 -3.01 -4.98
CA LEU A 180 -5.32 -1.77 -5.24
C LEU A 180 -4.41 -1.83 -6.47
N ARG A 181 -4.18 -3.01 -7.05
CA ARG A 181 -3.36 -3.19 -8.26
C ARG A 181 -4.20 -3.14 -9.54
N ASP A 182 -5.50 -3.37 -9.42
CA ASP A 182 -6.43 -3.32 -10.53
C ASP A 182 -6.62 -1.87 -11.05
N LYS A 183 -7.25 -1.74 -12.21
CA LYS A 183 -7.64 -0.43 -12.73
C LYS A 183 -8.74 0.16 -11.83
N ALA A 184 -8.72 1.49 -11.69
CA ALA A 184 -9.73 2.21 -10.93
C ALA A 184 -11.14 1.87 -11.45
N PRO A 185 -12.13 1.72 -10.55
CA PRO A 185 -13.51 1.54 -10.95
C PRO A 185 -14.02 2.80 -11.66
N LEU A 186 -14.94 2.59 -12.61
CA LEU A 186 -15.65 3.70 -13.25
C LEU A 186 -16.70 4.25 -12.29
N LEU A 187 -16.57 5.53 -11.91
CA LEU A 187 -17.45 6.19 -10.95
C LEU A 187 -18.44 7.10 -11.66
N THR A 188 -19.72 6.96 -11.33
CA THR A 188 -20.78 7.88 -11.78
C THR A 188 -20.82 9.11 -10.88
N ILE A 189 -20.56 10.28 -11.46
CA ILE A 189 -20.67 11.59 -10.83
C ILE A 189 -21.98 12.22 -11.29
N ASN A 190 -22.99 12.31 -10.41
CA ASN A 190 -24.34 12.75 -10.78
C ASN A 190 -25.05 13.61 -9.71
N LYS A 191 -24.31 14.05 -8.70
CA LYS A 191 -24.83 14.90 -7.62
C LYS A 191 -23.96 16.13 -7.46
N ALA A 192 -24.57 17.27 -7.13
CA ALA A 192 -23.87 18.54 -7.00
C ALA A 192 -22.75 18.51 -5.94
N GLN A 193 -22.83 17.61 -4.97
CA GLN A 193 -21.82 17.36 -3.95
C GLN A 193 -21.66 15.85 -3.77
N MET A 194 -20.44 15.36 -3.83
CA MET A 194 -20.10 13.95 -3.60
C MET A 194 -18.80 13.85 -2.80
N SER A 195 -18.66 12.76 -2.06
CA SER A 195 -17.43 12.41 -1.37
C SER A 195 -16.82 11.17 -2.00
N LEU A 196 -15.52 11.22 -2.27
CA LEU A 196 -14.73 10.11 -2.78
C LEU A 196 -13.63 9.76 -1.79
N TYR A 197 -13.24 8.48 -1.75
CA TYR A 197 -12.25 7.96 -0.83
C TYR A 197 -11.21 7.14 -1.54
N ALA A 198 -9.93 7.28 -1.19
CA ALA A 198 -8.85 6.50 -1.77
C ALA A 198 -7.95 5.92 -0.68
N TRP A 199 -7.56 4.66 -0.88
CA TRP A 199 -6.45 4.04 -0.18
C TRP A 199 -5.20 4.13 -1.04
N VAL A 200 -4.10 4.65 -0.50
CA VAL A 200 -2.81 4.73 -1.21
C VAL A 200 -1.78 3.74 -0.67
N ARG A 201 -1.02 3.14 -1.57
CA ARG A 201 0.10 2.23 -1.28
C ARG A 201 1.43 2.90 -1.62
N ARG A 202 2.44 2.72 -0.78
CA ARG A 202 3.81 3.20 -1.03
C ARG A 202 4.50 2.37 -2.12
N ALA A 203 5.37 3.01 -2.89
CA ALA A 203 6.29 2.33 -3.81
C ALA A 203 7.44 1.62 -3.07
N ALA A 204 7.85 2.14 -1.91
CA ALA A 204 8.88 1.55 -1.08
C ALA A 204 8.30 0.73 0.08
N SER A 205 9.01 -0.35 0.40
CA SER A 205 8.81 -1.23 1.55
C SER A 205 9.92 -1.05 2.57
N LYS A 206 9.71 -1.61 3.75
CA LYS A 206 10.73 -1.73 4.80
C LYS A 206 10.78 -3.14 5.38
N VAL A 207 11.97 -3.55 5.81
CA VAL A 207 12.21 -4.79 6.54
C VAL A 207 12.95 -4.50 7.84
N THR A 208 12.54 -5.16 8.91
CA THR A 208 13.25 -5.18 10.20
C THR A 208 13.71 -6.61 10.45
N VAL A 209 14.85 -6.77 11.12
CA VAL A 209 15.47 -8.07 11.35
C VAL A 209 15.55 -8.33 12.84
N ALA A 210 15.10 -9.52 13.26
CA ALA A 210 15.24 -10.02 14.62
C ALA A 210 15.95 -11.36 14.60
N PHE A 211 16.58 -11.69 15.72
CA PHE A 211 17.38 -12.91 15.87
C PHE A 211 16.84 -13.75 17.02
N ASP A 212 16.37 -14.96 16.71
CA ASP A 212 15.87 -15.90 17.71
C ASP A 212 16.96 -16.88 18.16
N GLY A 213 17.41 -16.73 19.40
CA GLY A 213 18.39 -17.62 20.03
C GLY A 213 17.77 -18.82 20.77
N THR A 214 16.44 -18.98 20.78
CA THR A 214 15.74 -19.93 21.68
C THR A 214 16.28 -21.36 21.59
N ASN A 215 16.65 -21.82 20.39
CA ASN A 215 17.12 -23.18 20.13
C ASN A 215 18.65 -23.34 20.10
N LEU A 216 19.42 -22.32 20.51
CA LEU A 216 20.87 -22.45 20.63
C LEU A 216 21.25 -23.44 21.75
N TYR A 217 22.43 -24.05 21.65
CA TYR A 217 22.99 -24.84 22.75
C TYR A 217 23.47 -23.93 23.88
N GLU A 218 23.52 -24.48 25.11
CA GLU A 218 24.10 -23.77 26.25
C GLU A 218 25.54 -23.35 25.95
N ASN A 219 25.93 -22.16 26.42
CA ASN A 219 27.26 -21.58 26.23
C ASN A 219 27.66 -21.31 24.76
N ILE A 220 26.70 -21.26 23.83
CA ILE A 220 26.92 -20.76 22.47
C ILE A 220 26.51 -19.29 22.40
N TYR A 221 27.40 -18.47 21.82
CA TYR A 221 27.19 -17.04 21.62
C TYR A 221 27.39 -16.70 20.14
N ILE A 222 26.41 -16.00 19.56
CA ILE A 222 26.52 -15.44 18.21
C ILE A 222 26.58 -13.92 18.36
N TYR A 223 27.54 -13.30 17.69
CA TYR A 223 27.69 -11.85 17.65
C TYR A 223 27.31 -11.35 16.26
N ILE A 224 26.22 -10.60 16.16
CA ILE A 224 25.82 -9.95 14.90
C ILE A 224 26.51 -8.60 14.85
N HIS A 225 27.34 -8.40 13.82
CA HIS A 225 28.05 -7.14 13.60
C HIS A 225 27.29 -6.20 12.67
N THR A 226 26.72 -6.76 11.59
CA THR A 226 26.08 -5.98 10.52
C THR A 226 24.92 -6.75 9.92
N VAL A 227 23.88 -6.02 9.52
CA VAL A 227 22.79 -6.51 8.67
C VAL A 227 22.73 -5.62 7.45
N GLN A 228 22.79 -6.19 6.25
CA GLN A 228 22.76 -5.44 5.01
C GLN A 228 21.67 -5.98 4.08
N ILE A 229 20.88 -5.07 3.50
CA ILE A 229 19.99 -5.42 2.40
C ILE A 229 20.76 -5.36 1.08
N LYS A 230 20.50 -6.33 0.20
CA LYS A 230 21.15 -6.47 -1.09
C LYS A 230 20.09 -6.66 -2.17
N ASP A 231 20.46 -6.40 -3.42
CA ASP A 231 19.60 -6.56 -4.59
C ASP A 231 18.32 -5.73 -4.52
N ILE A 232 18.47 -4.45 -4.16
CA ILE A 232 17.35 -3.51 -4.21
C ILE A 232 17.12 -3.12 -5.68
N PRO A 233 15.89 -3.19 -6.20
CA PRO A 233 15.56 -2.63 -7.51
C PRO A 233 15.97 -1.15 -7.60
N THR A 234 16.71 -0.81 -8.64
CA THR A 234 17.06 0.59 -8.97
C THR A 234 15.83 1.42 -9.31
N ASN A 235 14.80 0.77 -9.85
CA ASN A 235 13.54 1.40 -10.24
C ASN A 235 12.33 0.62 -9.73
N CYS A 236 11.20 1.32 -9.61
CA CYS A 236 9.89 0.76 -9.30
C CYS A 236 8.81 1.50 -10.11
N LEU A 237 7.82 0.78 -10.61
CA LEU A 237 6.68 1.40 -11.29
C LEU A 237 5.67 1.91 -10.26
N LEU A 238 5.08 3.08 -10.51
CA LEU A 238 4.21 3.78 -9.56
C LEU A 238 2.98 2.95 -9.14
N GLY A 239 2.34 2.26 -10.10
CA GLY A 239 1.15 1.44 -9.87
C GLY A 239 1.18 0.06 -10.51
N ALA A 240 2.11 -0.18 -11.45
CA ALA A 240 2.28 -1.45 -12.12
C ALA A 240 3.23 -2.41 -11.39
N ALA A 241 3.24 -3.66 -11.84
CA ALA A 241 4.15 -4.68 -11.38
C ALA A 241 5.61 -4.32 -11.69
N ASN A 242 6.49 -4.40 -10.69
CA ASN A 242 7.93 -4.27 -10.88
C ASN A 242 8.56 -5.68 -10.95
N THR A 243 9.45 -5.93 -11.92
CA THR A 243 10.18 -7.20 -12.09
C THR A 243 11.52 -6.92 -12.78
N PRO A 244 12.59 -6.60 -12.01
CA PRO A 244 13.95 -6.48 -12.53
C PRO A 244 14.41 -7.83 -13.12
N ASP A 245 14.96 -7.77 -14.33
CA ASP A 245 15.38 -8.94 -15.12
C ASP A 245 16.91 -9.01 -15.28
N ALA A 246 17.64 -7.97 -14.88
CA ALA A 246 19.10 -7.88 -15.02
C ALA A 246 19.81 -7.35 -13.76
N ALA A 247 21.11 -7.65 -13.64
CA ALA A 247 21.90 -7.30 -12.45
C ALA A 247 22.21 -5.79 -12.35
N ASP A 248 22.26 -5.07 -13.46
CA ASP A 248 22.42 -3.62 -13.51
C ASP A 248 21.14 -2.85 -13.15
N GLU A 249 20.00 -3.54 -13.11
CA GLU A 249 18.75 -3.03 -12.55
C GLU A 249 18.69 -3.17 -11.03
N LEU A 250 19.74 -3.74 -10.41
CA LEU A 250 19.82 -3.99 -8.97
C LEU A 250 20.98 -3.23 -8.33
N ILE A 251 20.69 -2.62 -7.19
CA ILE A 251 21.70 -2.10 -6.27
C ILE A 251 22.19 -3.28 -5.44
N ALA A 252 23.40 -3.74 -5.75
CA ALA A 252 23.98 -4.94 -5.16
C ALA A 252 24.16 -4.83 -3.63
N ASP A 253 24.55 -3.66 -3.15
CA ASP A 253 24.82 -3.37 -1.74
C ASP A 253 23.99 -2.16 -1.32
N GLY A 254 22.88 -2.41 -0.61
CA GLY A 254 22.01 -1.38 -0.06
C GLY A 254 22.42 -0.95 1.34
N GLU A 255 21.46 -0.40 2.08
CA GLU A 255 21.66 0.11 3.45
C GLU A 255 22.17 -0.97 4.41
N VAL A 256 22.96 -0.55 5.40
CA VAL A 256 23.57 -1.41 6.41
C VAL A 256 23.20 -0.92 7.80
N ILE A 257 22.66 -1.80 8.63
CA ILE A 257 22.56 -1.61 10.08
C ILE A 257 23.83 -2.15 10.73
N TYR A 258 24.53 -1.29 11.46
CA TYR A 258 25.70 -1.65 12.25
C TYR A 258 25.29 -1.89 13.71
N HIS A 259 25.68 -3.03 14.25
CA HIS A 259 25.48 -3.38 15.66
C HIS A 259 26.76 -3.27 16.50
N ARG A 260 27.91 -3.08 15.85
CA ARG A 260 29.21 -2.78 16.47
C ARG A 260 29.64 -1.34 16.18
N ALA A 261 30.54 -0.78 16.98
CA ALA A 261 31.13 0.53 16.68
C ALA A 261 31.88 0.50 15.34
N GLU A 262 31.82 1.62 14.62
CA GLU A 262 32.54 1.80 13.37
C GLU A 262 34.05 1.60 13.58
N GLY A 263 34.68 0.83 12.69
CA GLY A 263 36.11 0.50 12.78
C GLY A 263 36.50 -0.54 13.85
N SER A 264 35.55 -1.06 14.64
CA SER A 264 35.88 -2.12 15.60
C SER A 264 36.19 -3.45 14.91
N THR A 265 37.26 -4.10 15.38
CA THR A 265 37.68 -5.46 15.00
C THR A 265 37.41 -6.49 16.09
N THR A 266 36.78 -6.07 17.20
CA THR A 266 36.50 -6.92 18.35
C THR A 266 35.36 -7.88 18.01
N GLN A 267 35.65 -9.19 17.92
CA GLN A 267 34.65 -10.21 17.55
C GLN A 267 33.51 -10.34 18.56
N THR A 268 33.73 -9.97 19.82
CA THR A 268 32.71 -10.00 20.87
C THR A 268 31.93 -8.69 21.02
N GLU A 269 32.17 -7.73 20.12
CA GLU A 269 31.43 -6.47 20.09
C GLU A 269 30.30 -6.55 19.07
N GLY A 270 29.08 -6.24 19.50
CA GLY A 270 27.91 -6.33 18.65
C GLY A 270 26.70 -6.82 19.40
N LEU A 271 25.65 -7.11 18.63
CA LEU A 271 24.45 -7.73 19.15
C LEU A 271 24.74 -9.18 19.54
N ARG A 272 24.60 -9.54 20.82
CA ARG A 272 24.84 -10.91 21.27
C ARG A 272 23.54 -11.72 21.34
N VAL A 273 23.47 -12.81 20.59
CA VAL A 273 22.40 -13.80 20.61
C VAL A 273 22.87 -15.03 21.38
N THR A 274 22.05 -15.52 22.31
CA THR A 274 22.33 -16.71 23.13
C THR A 274 21.04 -17.43 23.49
N LYS A 275 21.16 -18.65 24.01
CA LYS A 275 20.03 -19.49 24.40
C LYS A 275 19.12 -18.81 25.41
N GLY A 276 17.81 -19.02 25.26
CA GLY A 276 16.81 -18.57 26.22
C GLY A 276 16.51 -17.07 26.18
N ILE A 277 17.02 -16.35 25.18
CA ILE A 277 16.63 -14.97 24.91
C ILE A 277 15.82 -14.94 23.61
N PRO A 278 14.47 -14.97 23.70
CA PRO A 278 13.62 -14.81 22.53
C PRO A 278 13.83 -13.38 22.01
N THR A 279 14.36 -13.25 20.80
CA THR A 279 14.56 -11.96 20.11
C THR A 279 15.44 -10.92 20.78
N GLY A 280 16.39 -11.39 21.61
CA GLY A 280 17.22 -10.54 22.44
C GLY A 280 18.15 -9.60 21.69
N ILE A 281 17.73 -8.35 21.50
CA ILE A 281 18.70 -7.27 21.39
C ILE A 281 19.32 -7.06 22.78
N LEU A 282 20.54 -7.56 22.96
CA LEU A 282 21.45 -7.09 24.02
C LEU A 282 22.22 -5.90 23.47
N TYR A 283 21.80 -4.69 23.86
CA TYR A 283 22.54 -3.48 23.51
C TYR A 283 23.90 -3.46 24.22
N PRO A 284 24.93 -2.79 23.66
CA PRO A 284 26.26 -2.67 24.28
C PRO A 284 26.25 -2.11 25.71
N ASN A 285 25.20 -1.37 26.07
CA ASN A 285 24.98 -0.82 27.42
C ASN A 285 24.38 -1.83 28.43
N GLY A 286 24.17 -3.10 28.04
CA GLY A 286 23.64 -4.16 28.90
C GLY A 286 22.12 -4.23 29.01
N THR A 287 21.35 -3.40 28.28
CA THR A 287 19.89 -3.53 28.24
C THR A 287 19.46 -4.67 27.32
N THR A 288 18.54 -5.51 27.81
CA THR A 288 17.86 -6.56 27.04
C THR A 288 16.49 -6.07 26.56
N ALA A 289 16.25 -6.05 25.26
CA ALA A 289 14.90 -6.06 24.73
C ALA A 289 14.42 -7.52 24.71
N VAL A 290 13.67 -7.94 25.74
CA VAL A 290 13.10 -9.30 25.86
C VAL A 290 11.69 -9.38 25.22
N ASP A 291 11.29 -8.36 24.46
CA ASP A 291 9.98 -8.31 23.83
C ASP A 291 10.12 -8.24 22.31
N ASN A 292 9.62 -9.27 21.63
CA ASN A 292 9.42 -9.33 20.18
C ASN A 292 8.81 -8.03 19.63
N LYS A 293 7.92 -7.41 20.41
CA LYS A 293 7.23 -6.17 20.07
C LYS A 293 8.15 -4.94 20.06
N ALA A 294 9.28 -4.97 20.77
CA ALA A 294 10.24 -3.87 20.81
C ALA A 294 11.22 -3.90 19.61
N VAL A 295 11.63 -5.09 19.18
CA VAL A 295 12.57 -5.28 18.05
C VAL A 295 11.91 -5.02 16.71
N HIS A 296 10.61 -5.28 16.62
CA HIS A 296 9.76 -4.85 15.53
C HIS A 296 8.83 -3.71 15.98
N SER A 297 9.27 -2.86 16.91
CA SER A 297 8.44 -1.73 17.38
C SER A 297 8.06 -0.82 16.24
N GLU A 298 7.22 0.18 16.53
CA GLU A 298 7.14 1.32 15.64
C GLU A 298 8.57 1.81 15.38
N THR A 299 9.23 2.57 16.22
CA THR A 299 10.50 3.24 15.86
C THR A 299 11.77 2.38 15.67
N ALA A 300 11.67 1.09 15.32
CA ALA A 300 12.80 0.19 15.10
C ALA A 300 13.57 0.48 13.81
N ASN A 301 14.91 0.34 13.90
CA ASN A 301 15.79 0.43 12.73
C ASN A 301 15.34 -0.55 11.64
N ALA A 302 15.13 -0.04 10.44
CA ALA A 302 14.63 -0.79 9.29
C ALA A 302 15.47 -0.51 8.06
N LEU A 303 15.56 -1.49 7.19
CA LEU A 303 16.17 -1.38 5.87
C LEU A 303 15.06 -1.14 4.86
N TYR A 304 15.21 -0.11 4.03
CA TYR A 304 14.22 0.26 3.02
C TYR A 304 14.63 -0.20 1.64
N PHE A 305 13.64 -0.47 0.79
CA PHE A 305 13.84 -0.93 -0.58
C PHE A 305 12.59 -0.69 -1.42
N PHE A 306 12.74 -0.59 -2.73
CA PHE A 306 11.59 -0.69 -3.62
C PHE A 306 11.03 -2.10 -3.66
N GLU A 307 9.71 -2.20 -3.61
CA GLU A 307 9.07 -3.50 -3.67
C GLU A 307 9.16 -4.07 -5.09
N ASN A 308 9.80 -5.23 -5.21
CA ASN A 308 9.75 -6.09 -6.38
C ASN A 308 8.74 -7.19 -6.08
N MET A 309 7.86 -7.53 -7.01
CA MET A 309 6.80 -8.51 -6.77
C MET A 309 7.36 -9.89 -6.41
N GLN A 310 7.65 -10.12 -5.13
CA GLN A 310 7.89 -11.45 -4.58
C GLN A 310 6.57 -12.20 -4.62
N GLY A 311 6.34 -12.93 -5.72
CA GLY A 311 5.25 -13.89 -5.81
C GLY A 311 5.32 -14.88 -4.65
N THR A 312 4.22 -15.53 -4.33
CA THR A 312 4.23 -16.71 -3.46
C THR A 312 4.89 -17.85 -4.24
N SER A 313 6.10 -18.26 -3.84
CA SER A 313 6.71 -19.47 -4.37
C SER A 313 6.31 -20.68 -3.51
N ASP A 314 5.75 -21.70 -4.13
CA ASP A 314 5.35 -22.96 -3.49
C ASP A 314 6.56 -23.75 -2.96
N ASP A 315 7.74 -23.42 -3.49
CA ASP A 315 9.05 -24.00 -3.28
C ASP A 315 9.95 -23.17 -2.34
N ASN A 316 9.44 -22.07 -1.78
CA ASN A 316 10.21 -21.09 -0.98
C ASN A 316 11.42 -20.47 -1.73
N ASP A 317 11.51 -20.64 -3.06
CA ASP A 317 12.51 -19.96 -3.85
C ASP A 317 12.14 -18.48 -3.97
N LYS A 318 12.96 -17.62 -3.39
CA LYS A 318 12.75 -16.16 -3.36
C LYS A 318 13.66 -15.43 -4.35
N HIS A 319 14.42 -16.16 -5.17
CA HIS A 319 15.26 -15.56 -6.19
C HIS A 319 14.41 -15.11 -7.37
N GLN A 320 14.55 -13.85 -7.76
CA GLN A 320 13.64 -13.22 -8.74
C GLN A 320 14.32 -12.84 -10.06
N TYR A 321 15.62 -13.09 -10.20
CA TYR A 321 16.35 -12.81 -11.44
C TYR A 321 17.11 -14.06 -11.89
N LYS A 322 17.14 -14.28 -13.21
CA LYS A 322 17.54 -15.56 -13.84
C LYS A 322 19.02 -15.96 -13.66
N ASN A 323 19.84 -15.15 -12.98
CA ASN A 323 21.30 -15.31 -12.89
C ASN A 323 21.82 -15.39 -11.44
N TYR A 324 20.97 -15.71 -10.45
CA TYR A 324 21.36 -15.77 -9.03
C TYR A 324 22.50 -16.77 -8.74
N ASP A 325 22.58 -17.87 -9.51
CA ASP A 325 23.63 -18.90 -9.40
C ASP A 325 25.06 -18.34 -9.51
N SER A 326 25.24 -17.22 -10.23
CA SER A 326 26.54 -16.56 -10.38
C SER A 326 26.90 -15.63 -9.21
N LYS A 327 25.90 -15.17 -8.45
CA LYS A 327 26.05 -14.16 -7.40
C LYS A 327 26.32 -14.77 -6.02
N ASP A 328 25.70 -15.91 -5.72
CA ASP A 328 25.90 -16.63 -4.44
C ASP A 328 27.28 -17.28 -4.33
N ASN A 329 28.08 -17.24 -5.40
CA ASN A 329 29.49 -17.62 -5.41
C ASN A 329 30.44 -16.58 -4.77
N LYS A 330 29.92 -15.55 -4.09
CA LYS A 330 30.75 -14.70 -3.20
C LYS A 330 30.92 -15.39 -1.85
N PRO A 331 32.14 -15.53 -1.30
CA PRO A 331 32.33 -16.09 0.03
C PRO A 331 31.56 -15.26 1.05
N TYR A 332 30.65 -15.91 1.80
CA TYR A 332 29.97 -15.30 2.93
C TYR A 332 31.01 -14.93 3.99
N GLY A 333 31.23 -13.63 4.22
CA GLY A 333 32.12 -13.13 5.26
C GLY A 333 33.60 -13.38 4.96
N SER A 334 34.29 -12.34 4.49
CA SER A 334 35.72 -12.16 4.73
C SER A 334 35.93 -11.23 5.92
#